data_AF-A0A7S1G9D2-F1
#
_entry.id   AF-A0A7S1G9D2-F1
#
_cell.length_a   1.000
_cell.length_b   1.000
_cell.length_c   1.000
_cell.angle_alpha   90.00
_cell.angle_beta   90.00
_cell.angle_gamma   90.00
#
_symmetry.space_group_name_H-M   'P 1'
#
loop_
_entity.id
_entity.type
_entity.pdbx_description
1 polymer ?
#
loop_
_entity_poly.entity_id
_entity_poly.type
_entity_poly.pdbx_seq_one_letter_code
_entity_poly.pdbx_strand_id
1 'polypeptide(L)'
;MLARRSVAEARGLPVMGVLRSFAVVGVPPDVMGIGPAVAIPRALSMAGIGVRDVDAVELNEAFASQAAYCIATLGLDNDKVNPLGGAIALGHPLGCTGARQVATLLHHLQRTG
;
A
#
# COMPACT_ATOMS: atom_id res chain seq x y z
N MET A 1 11.99 10.39 -2.31
CA MET A 1 11.98 11.87 -2.25
C MET A 1 10.62 12.35 -2.73
N LEU A 2 10.03 13.36 -2.10
CA LEU A 2 8.74 13.93 -2.49
C LEU A 2 8.92 15.41 -2.83
N ALA A 3 8.16 15.91 -3.81
CA ALA A 3 8.15 17.31 -4.18
C ALA A 3 6.76 17.70 -4.72
N ARG A 4 6.45 19.00 -4.69
CA ARG A 4 5.33 19.53 -5.47
C ARG A 4 5.62 19.32 -6.96
N ARG A 5 4.60 18.91 -7.74
CA ARG A 5 4.73 18.63 -9.18
C ARG A 5 5.49 19.70 -9.95
N SER A 6 5.09 20.97 -9.82
CA SER A 6 5.75 22.03 -10.58
C SER A 6 7.20 22.29 -10.16
N VAL A 7 7.60 21.92 -8.93
CA VAL A 7 8.99 22.03 -8.50
C VAL A 7 9.81 20.91 -9.16
N ALA A 8 9.26 19.70 -9.27
CA ALA A 8 9.89 18.62 -10.02
C ALA A 8 10.04 18.99 -11.50
N GLU A 9 8.99 19.55 -12.12
CA GLU A 9 9.00 20.00 -13.51
C GLU A 9 10.01 21.14 -13.75
N ALA A 10 10.01 22.18 -12.90
CA ALA A 10 10.95 23.30 -13.00
C ALA A 10 12.43 22.89 -12.80
N ARG A 11 12.67 21.73 -12.18
CA ARG A 11 14.01 21.18 -11.94
C ARG A 11 14.35 19.98 -12.83
N GLY A 12 13.49 19.62 -13.78
CA GLY A 12 13.70 18.49 -14.69
C GLY A 12 13.81 17.13 -13.96
N LEU A 13 13.17 16.98 -12.81
CA LEU A 13 13.23 15.75 -12.01
C LEU A 13 12.20 14.72 -12.52
N PRO A 14 12.56 13.42 -12.60
CA PRO A 14 11.62 12.38 -12.99
C PRO A 14 10.54 12.16 -11.92
N VAL A 15 9.32 11.87 -12.37
CA VAL A 15 8.18 11.59 -11.49
C VAL A 15 7.85 10.10 -11.55
N MET A 16 8.19 9.37 -10.47
CA MET A 16 7.94 7.92 -10.37
C MET A 16 6.51 7.58 -9.94
N GLY A 17 5.85 8.48 -9.21
CA GLY A 17 4.50 8.25 -8.69
C GLY A 17 3.92 9.50 -8.05
N VAL A 18 2.65 9.42 -7.68
CA VAL A 18 1.92 10.53 -7.05
C VAL A 18 1.13 10.02 -5.86
N LEU A 19 1.31 10.65 -4.70
CA LEU A 19 0.46 10.40 -3.54
C LEU A 19 -0.95 10.94 -3.81
N ARG A 20 -1.96 10.06 -3.84
CA ARG A 20 -3.36 10.41 -4.09
C ARG A 20 -4.17 10.58 -2.82
N SER A 21 -4.01 9.66 -1.88
CA SER A 21 -4.74 9.68 -0.62
C SER A 21 -3.90 9.01 0.48
N PHE A 22 -4.24 9.32 1.73
CA PHE A 22 -3.69 8.68 2.91
C PHE A 22 -4.79 8.66 3.98
N ALA A 23 -5.00 7.51 4.61
CA ALA A 23 -6.04 7.33 5.62
C ALA A 23 -5.46 6.62 6.85
N VAL A 24 -5.88 7.08 8.02
CA VAL A 24 -5.60 6.46 9.32
C VAL A 24 -6.93 6.28 10.04
N VAL A 25 -7.14 5.11 10.63
CA VAL A 25 -8.37 4.73 11.31
C VAL A 25 -8.04 4.02 12.62
N GLY A 26 -8.92 4.14 13.60
CA GLY A 26 -8.85 3.36 14.83
C GLY A 26 -9.63 2.06 14.70
N VAL A 27 -9.12 0.99 15.32
CA VAL A 27 -9.78 -0.31 15.47
C VAL A 27 -9.56 -0.82 16.90
N PRO A 28 -10.37 -1.77 17.40
CA PRO A 28 -10.13 -2.37 18.71
C PRO A 28 -8.71 -2.97 18.82
N PRO A 29 -7.96 -2.71 19.91
CA PRO A 29 -6.56 -3.11 20.02
C PRO A 29 -6.33 -4.63 20.03
N ASP A 30 -7.28 -5.40 20.56
CA ASP A 30 -7.25 -6.86 20.65
C ASP A 30 -7.32 -7.54 19.28
N VAL A 31 -7.86 -6.84 18.27
CA VAL A 31 -7.94 -7.30 16.88
C VAL A 31 -7.27 -6.31 15.92
N MET A 32 -6.22 -5.60 16.36
CA MET A 32 -5.58 -4.51 15.60
C MET A 32 -5.20 -4.88 14.15
N GLY A 33 -4.98 -6.18 13.88
CA GLY A 33 -4.67 -6.71 12.54
C GLY A 33 -5.73 -6.42 11.48
N ILE A 34 -6.98 -6.10 11.85
CA ILE A 34 -8.04 -5.74 10.89
C ILE A 34 -7.89 -4.31 10.32
N GLY A 35 -6.93 -3.52 10.83
CA GLY A 35 -6.72 -2.13 10.42
C GLY A 35 -6.76 -1.90 8.90
N PRO A 36 -6.06 -2.69 8.06
CA PRO A 36 -6.10 -2.54 6.61
C PRO A 36 -7.51 -2.73 6.00
N ALA A 37 -8.31 -3.65 6.54
CA ALA A 37 -9.69 -3.87 6.08
C ALA A 37 -10.60 -2.65 6.25
N VAL A 38 -10.25 -1.74 7.17
CA VAL A 38 -10.99 -0.48 7.40
C VAL A 38 -10.30 0.72 6.72
N ALA A 39 -8.96 0.77 6.76
CA ALA A 39 -8.19 1.88 6.22
C ALA A 39 -8.18 1.93 4.68
N ILE A 40 -8.09 0.78 4.02
CA ILE A 40 -8.01 0.70 2.55
C ILE A 40 -9.28 1.25 1.89
N PRO A 41 -10.51 0.84 2.27
CA PRO A 41 -11.74 1.43 1.70
C PRO A 41 -11.81 2.95 1.88
N ARG A 42 -11.36 3.46 3.04
CA ARG A 42 -11.31 4.90 3.29
C ARG A 42 -10.33 5.61 2.36
N ALA A 43 -9.13 5.09 2.19
CA ALA A 43 -8.12 5.65 1.29
C ALA A 43 -8.56 5.61 -0.19
N LEU A 44 -9.16 4.51 -0.64
CA LEU A 44 -9.68 4.37 -2.00
C LEU A 44 -10.82 5.35 -2.26
N SER A 45 -11.76 5.47 -1.32
CA SER A 45 -12.85 6.45 -1.40
C SER A 45 -12.33 7.90 -1.49
N MET A 46 -11.30 8.27 -0.71
CA MET A 46 -10.66 9.58 -0.81
C MET A 46 -9.94 9.80 -2.15
N ALA A 47 -9.46 8.74 -2.78
CA ALA A 47 -8.85 8.79 -4.11
C ALA A 47 -9.88 8.73 -5.26
N GLY A 48 -11.15 8.47 -4.96
CA GLY A 48 -12.23 8.38 -5.95
C GLY A 48 -12.18 7.11 -6.80
N ILE A 49 -11.56 6.03 -6.31
CA ILE A 49 -11.42 4.75 -7.03
C ILE A 49 -11.99 3.59 -6.21
N GLY A 50 -12.30 2.48 -6.88
CA GLY A 50 -12.68 1.22 -6.27
C GLY A 50 -11.52 0.24 -6.14
N VAL A 51 -11.75 -0.86 -5.41
CA VAL A 51 -10.72 -1.90 -5.20
C VAL A 51 -10.28 -2.58 -6.50
N ARG A 52 -11.19 -2.67 -7.48
CA ARG A 52 -10.93 -3.29 -8.80
C ARG A 52 -10.02 -2.45 -9.69
N ASP A 53 -9.90 -1.16 -9.40
CA ASP A 53 -9.04 -0.22 -10.14
C ASP A 53 -7.58 -0.27 -9.65
N VAL A 54 -7.28 -1.13 -8.66
CA VAL A 54 -5.93 -1.27 -8.10
C VAL A 54 -5.19 -2.40 -8.79
N ASP A 55 -4.00 -2.10 -9.31
CA ASP A 55 -3.17 -3.08 -10.05
C ASP A 55 -2.22 -3.89 -9.17
N ALA A 56 -1.75 -3.30 -8.05
CA ALA A 56 -0.91 -3.98 -7.08
C ALA A 56 -1.13 -3.41 -5.68
N VAL A 57 -1.00 -4.27 -4.66
CA VAL A 57 -1.18 -3.92 -3.25
C VAL A 57 0.03 -4.40 -2.45
N GLU A 58 0.71 -3.47 -1.77
CA GLU A 58 1.66 -3.81 -0.70
C GLU A 58 0.91 -3.83 0.64
N LEU A 59 0.47 -5.02 1.06
CA LEU A 59 -0.20 -5.24 2.34
C LEU A 59 0.81 -5.82 3.33
N ASN A 60 1.09 -5.11 4.43
CA ASN A 60 2.10 -5.58 5.38
C ASN A 60 1.66 -6.90 6.05
N GLU A 61 2.50 -7.91 5.96
CA GLU A 61 2.26 -9.24 6.53
C GLU A 61 2.83 -9.34 7.95
N ALA A 62 2.34 -8.50 8.87
CA ALA A 62 2.76 -8.59 10.29
C ALA A 62 2.54 -10.01 10.85
N PHE A 63 1.45 -10.66 10.43
CA PHE A 63 1.12 -12.06 10.67
C PHE A 63 0.26 -12.57 9.50
N ALA A 64 0.38 -13.85 9.15
CA ALA A 64 -0.41 -14.43 8.06
C ALA A 64 -1.93 -14.37 8.30
N SER A 65 -2.37 -14.54 9.56
CA SER A 65 -3.78 -14.53 9.94
C SER A 65 -4.48 -13.21 9.59
N GLN A 66 -3.89 -12.08 9.98
CA GLN A 66 -4.47 -10.77 9.68
C GLN A 66 -4.41 -10.43 8.19
N ALA A 67 -3.32 -10.82 7.51
CA ALA A 67 -3.14 -10.51 6.10
C ALA A 67 -4.19 -11.26 5.26
N ALA A 68 -4.33 -12.57 5.51
CA ALA A 68 -5.35 -13.40 4.88
C ALA A 68 -6.76 -12.88 5.17
N TYR A 69 -7.04 -12.47 6.40
CA TYR A 69 -8.33 -11.86 6.76
C TYR A 69 -8.62 -10.59 5.96
N CYS A 70 -7.65 -9.67 5.86
CA CYS A 70 -7.83 -8.41 5.14
C CYS A 70 -8.02 -8.63 3.63
N ILE A 71 -7.24 -9.54 3.03
CA ILE A 71 -7.37 -9.93 1.62
C ILE A 71 -8.78 -10.45 1.34
N ALA A 72 -9.24 -11.42 2.14
CA ALA A 72 -10.57 -12.00 1.98
C ALA A 72 -11.69 -10.98 2.20
N THR A 73 -11.58 -10.15 3.24
CA THR A 73 -12.60 -9.14 3.60
C THR A 73 -12.76 -8.07 2.51
N LEU A 74 -11.66 -7.66 1.89
CA LEU A 74 -11.64 -6.64 0.85
C LEU A 74 -11.87 -7.19 -0.56
N GLY A 75 -11.86 -8.52 -0.73
CA GLY A 75 -11.92 -9.17 -2.03
C GLY A 75 -10.73 -8.81 -2.92
N LEU A 76 -9.53 -8.70 -2.33
CA LEU A 76 -8.31 -8.44 -3.08
C LEU A 76 -7.93 -9.67 -3.91
N ASP A 77 -7.46 -9.42 -5.12
CA ASP A 77 -6.86 -10.45 -5.96
C ASP A 77 -5.50 -10.85 -5.36
N ASN A 78 -5.32 -12.14 -5.07
CA ASN A 78 -4.09 -12.64 -4.43
C ASN A 78 -2.87 -12.40 -5.33
N ASP A 79 -3.03 -12.46 -6.64
CA ASP A 79 -1.92 -12.25 -7.59
C ASP A 79 -1.44 -10.78 -7.60
N LYS A 80 -2.28 -9.87 -7.11
CA LYS A 80 -1.97 -8.43 -6.98
C LYS A 80 -1.41 -8.07 -5.60
N VAL A 81 -1.53 -8.94 -4.60
CA VAL A 81 -1.08 -8.66 -3.23
C VAL A 81 0.34 -9.15 -3.04
N ASN A 82 1.24 -8.24 -2.68
CA ASN A 82 2.66 -8.51 -2.42
C ASN A 82 3.33 -9.37 -3.53
N PRO A 83 3.28 -8.95 -4.81
CA PRO A 83 3.75 -9.77 -5.93
C PRO A 83 5.27 -10.09 -5.90
N LEU A 84 6.02 -9.41 -5.03
CA LEU A 84 7.46 -9.62 -4.82
C LEU A 84 7.78 -10.24 -3.45
N GLY A 85 6.78 -10.76 -2.76
CA GLY A 85 6.86 -11.24 -1.39
C GLY A 85 6.68 -10.13 -0.36
N GLY A 86 6.11 -10.47 0.80
CA GLY A 86 5.83 -9.52 1.89
C GLY A 86 6.74 -9.70 3.10
N ALA A 87 6.28 -9.15 4.23
CA ALA A 87 7.08 -9.05 5.45
C ALA A 87 7.35 -10.39 6.14
N ILE A 88 6.57 -11.45 5.85
CA ILE A 88 6.88 -12.81 6.34
C ILE A 88 8.24 -13.27 5.79
N ALA A 89 8.54 -12.96 4.52
CA ALA A 89 9.80 -13.33 3.87
C ALA A 89 10.88 -12.25 4.03
N LEU A 90 10.52 -10.98 3.84
CA LEU A 90 11.47 -9.86 3.77
C LEU A 90 11.80 -9.26 5.15
N GLY A 91 11.05 -9.63 6.19
CA GLY A 91 11.16 -9.07 7.52
C GLY A 91 10.38 -7.76 7.71
N HIS A 92 10.18 -7.41 8.98
CA HIS A 92 9.38 -6.27 9.41
C HIS A 92 10.13 -5.34 10.39
N PRO A 93 11.13 -4.57 9.93
CA PRO A 93 11.67 -3.48 10.71
C PRO A 93 10.59 -2.39 10.87
N LEU A 94 10.00 -2.30 12.07
CA LEU A 94 8.77 -1.56 12.38
C LEU A 94 8.69 -0.19 11.69
N GLY A 95 9.63 0.72 11.98
CA GLY A 95 9.63 2.08 11.44
C GLY A 95 10.03 2.21 9.96
N CYS A 96 10.68 1.20 9.39
CA CYS A 96 11.16 1.22 8.00
C CYS A 96 10.11 0.69 7.01
N THR A 97 9.25 -0.22 7.46
CA THR A 97 8.35 -1.00 6.59
C THR A 97 7.49 -0.14 5.68
N GLY A 98 6.82 0.90 6.19
CA GLY A 98 5.95 1.74 5.36
C GLY A 98 6.71 2.45 4.23
N ALA A 99 7.91 2.99 4.52
CA ALA A 99 8.74 3.63 3.50
C ALA A 99 9.27 2.62 2.47
N ARG A 100 9.66 1.42 2.94
CA ARG A 100 10.12 0.33 2.07
C ARG A 100 9.01 -0.18 1.16
N GLN A 101 7.78 -0.35 1.65
CA GLN A 101 6.62 -0.74 0.84
C GLN A 101 6.36 0.24 -0.32
N VAL A 102 6.44 1.55 -0.06
CA VAL A 102 6.31 2.56 -1.14
C VAL A 102 7.38 2.38 -2.20
N ALA A 103 8.63 2.14 -1.81
CA ALA A 103 9.71 1.89 -2.76
C ALA A 103 9.50 0.59 -3.56
N THR A 104 9.10 -0.49 -2.90
CA THR A 104 8.80 -1.78 -3.55
C THR A 104 7.67 -1.62 -4.58
N LEU A 105 6.54 -1.03 -4.18
CA LEU A 105 5.36 -0.85 -5.02
C LEU A 105 5.66 -0.03 -6.27
N LEU A 106 6.27 1.15 -6.11
CA LEU A 106 6.50 2.05 -7.24
C LEU A 106 7.47 1.44 -8.26
N HIS A 107 8.53 0.77 -7.82
CA HIS A 107 9.45 0.12 -8.76
C HIS A 107 8.83 -1.13 -9.41
N HIS A 108 7.93 -1.84 -8.72
CA HIS A 108 7.17 -2.93 -9.33
C HIS A 108 6.31 -2.37 -10.48
N LEU A 109 5.45 -1.40 -10.19
CA LEU A 109 4.57 -0.76 -11.17
C LEU A 109 5.33 -0.12 -12.33
N GLN A 110 6.51 0.47 -12.08
CA GLN A 110 7.33 1.03 -13.16
C GLN A 110 7.83 -0.05 -14.15
N ARG A 111 7.98 -1.31 -13.71
CA ARG A 111 8.42 -2.40 -14.58
C ARG A 111 7.27 -3.14 -15.28
N THR A 112 6.07 -3.09 -14.70
CA THR A 112 4.93 -3.92 -15.13
C THR A 112 3.75 -3.14 -15.69
N GLY A 113 3.70 -1.82 -15.50
CA GLY A 113 2.69 -0.90 -16.04
C GLY A 113 3.08 -0.24 -17.36
#